data_AF-A0A086LS35-F1
#
_entry.id   AF-A0A086LS35-F1
#
_cell.length_a   1.000
_cell.length_b   1.000
_cell.length_c   1.000
_cell.angle_alpha   90.00
_cell.angle_beta   90.00
_cell.angle_gamma   90.00
#
_symmetry.space_group_name_H-M   'P 1'
#
loop_
_entity.id
_entity.type
_entity.pdbx_description
1 polymer ?
#
loop_
_entity_poly.entity_id
_entity_poly.type
_entity_poly.pdbx_seq_one_letter_code
_entity_poly.pdbx_strand_id
1 'polypeptide(L)'
;AEDGVVFAAAADDDDGWSKLYKDDHEEDTIGEDGNACGKVSINEASTIKAAVDDGSAPNGVWIGGQKYKVVRPEKGFEYNDCTFDITMCARSKGGAHLIKTPNGSIVIALYDEEKEQDKGNSRTSALAFAEYLHQSGY
;
A
#
# COMPACT_ATOMS: atom_id res chain seq x y z
N ALA A 1 8.10 -2.14 10.85
CA ALA A 1 8.05 -3.15 9.77
C ALA A 1 9.46 -3.38 9.32
N GLU A 2 9.95 -4.60 9.51
CA GLU A 2 11.34 -4.93 9.20
C GLU A 2 11.60 -4.84 7.69
N ASP A 3 10.77 -5.48 6.86
CA ASP A 3 11.05 -5.64 5.42
C ASP A 3 9.93 -5.21 4.47
N GLY A 4 8.69 -5.06 4.94
CA GLY A 4 7.54 -4.69 4.11
C GLY A 4 6.90 -5.86 3.36
N VAL A 5 7.28 -7.10 3.68
CA VAL A 5 6.72 -8.31 3.09
C VAL A 5 5.30 -8.58 3.60
N VAL A 6 4.40 -8.98 2.69
CA VAL A 6 3.05 -9.40 3.05
C VAL A 6 3.09 -10.81 3.63
N PHE A 7 2.63 -10.97 4.86
CA PHE A 7 2.59 -12.28 5.55
C PHE A 7 1.16 -12.82 5.77
N ALA A 8 0.14 -12.01 5.52
CA ALA A 8 -1.27 -12.38 5.59
C ALA A 8 -2.09 -11.54 4.60
N ALA A 9 -3.10 -12.15 4.00
CA ALA A 9 -3.92 -11.52 2.96
C ALA A 9 -5.38 -11.98 3.06
N ALA A 10 -6.31 -11.08 2.75
CA ALA A 10 -7.75 -11.37 2.67
C ALA A 10 -8.37 -10.55 1.54
N ALA A 11 -9.41 -11.10 0.91
CA ALA A 11 -10.18 -10.44 -0.14
C ALA A 11 -11.64 -10.90 -0.11
N ASP A 12 -12.51 -10.17 -0.81
CA ASP A 12 -13.94 -10.45 -0.95
C ASP A 12 -14.25 -11.71 -1.75
N ASP A 13 -13.32 -12.16 -2.59
CA ASP A 13 -13.39 -13.35 -3.43
C ASP A 13 -12.38 -14.44 -3.03
N ASP A 14 -11.87 -14.36 -1.79
CA ASP A 14 -10.83 -15.23 -1.22
C ASP A 14 -9.46 -15.21 -1.95
N ASP A 15 -9.28 -14.41 -3.01
CA ASP A 15 -8.02 -14.28 -3.74
C ASP A 15 -7.19 -13.09 -3.22
N GLY A 16 -6.85 -13.14 -1.94
CA GLY A 16 -6.07 -12.08 -1.29
C GLY A 16 -4.63 -11.99 -1.78
N TRP A 17 -3.98 -13.13 -2.03
CA TRP A 17 -2.57 -13.17 -2.38
C TRP A 17 -2.28 -12.57 -3.76
N SER A 18 -3.09 -12.86 -4.78
CA SER A 18 -2.88 -12.28 -6.11
C SER A 18 -3.02 -10.75 -6.12
N LYS A 19 -3.85 -10.21 -5.22
CA LYS A 19 -4.10 -8.77 -5.08
C LYS A 19 -3.02 -8.04 -4.29
N LEU A 20 -2.32 -8.73 -3.39
CA LEU A 20 -1.37 -8.11 -2.45
C LEU A 20 0.08 -8.48 -2.71
N TYR A 21 0.35 -9.53 -3.49
CA TYR A 21 1.69 -10.05 -3.68
C TYR A 21 1.94 -10.51 -5.11
N LYS A 22 3.14 -10.19 -5.60
CA LYS A 22 3.74 -10.80 -6.78
C LYS A 22 5.23 -11.00 -6.52
N ASP A 23 5.79 -12.08 -7.06
CA ASP A 23 7.23 -12.31 -7.05
C ASP A 23 7.99 -11.14 -7.70
N ASP A 24 9.28 -11.02 -7.37
CA ASP A 24 10.18 -10.06 -8.00
C ASP A 24 10.11 -10.18 -9.52
N HIS A 25 9.92 -9.04 -10.20
CA HIS A 25 9.68 -8.99 -11.63
C HIS A 25 10.31 -7.77 -12.28
N GLU A 26 10.45 -7.78 -13.60
CA GLU A 26 10.88 -6.61 -14.36
C GLU A 26 9.68 -5.85 -14.93
N GLU A 27 9.76 -4.52 -14.91
CA GLU A 27 8.78 -3.63 -15.52
C GLU A 27 9.48 -2.64 -16.45
N ASP A 28 8.80 -2.28 -17.54
CA ASP A 28 9.35 -1.33 -18.50
C ASP A 28 9.40 0.08 -17.89
N THR A 29 10.53 0.77 -18.04
CA THR A 29 10.62 2.20 -17.74
C THR A 29 10.16 3.00 -18.94
N ILE A 30 9.23 3.92 -18.72
CA ILE A 30 8.69 4.77 -19.78
C ILE A 30 9.50 6.06 -19.88
N GLY A 31 10.03 6.34 -21.06
CA GLY A 31 10.77 7.56 -21.39
C GLY A 31 9.87 8.78 -21.58
N GLU A 32 10.48 9.95 -21.77
CA GLU A 32 9.75 11.23 -21.96
C GLU A 32 8.86 11.23 -23.21
N ASP A 33 9.19 10.41 -24.20
CA ASP A 33 8.43 10.20 -25.44
C ASP A 33 7.27 9.22 -25.29
N GLY A 34 7.09 8.64 -24.09
CA GLY A 34 6.07 7.63 -23.81
C GLY A 34 6.45 6.21 -24.23
N ASN A 35 7.65 5.99 -24.79
CA ASN A 35 8.10 4.67 -25.20
C ASN A 35 8.92 3.99 -24.10
N ALA A 36 8.98 2.65 -24.11
CA ALA A 36 9.87 1.91 -23.21
C ALA A 36 11.34 2.26 -23.51
N CYS A 37 12.06 2.74 -22.50
CA CYS A 37 13.45 3.16 -22.59
C CYS A 37 14.41 2.31 -21.74
N GLY A 38 13.92 1.23 -21.16
CA GLY A 38 14.68 0.34 -20.27
C GLY A 38 13.77 -0.53 -19.42
N LYS A 39 14.38 -1.24 -18.48
CA LYS A 39 13.68 -2.08 -17.50
C LYS A 39 14.14 -1.75 -16.10
N VAL A 40 13.24 -1.92 -15.14
CA VAL A 40 13.51 -1.81 -13.71
C VAL A 40 13.08 -3.09 -13.00
N SER A 41 13.94 -3.60 -12.12
CA SER A 41 13.58 -4.70 -11.22
C SER A 41 12.68 -4.16 -10.11
N ILE A 42 11.54 -4.79 -9.92
CA ILE A 42 10.54 -4.47 -8.90
C ILE A 42 10.60 -5.55 -7.82
N ASN A 43 10.82 -5.10 -6.59
CA ASN A 43 10.58 -5.86 -5.36
C ASN A 43 9.50 -5.12 -4.57
N GLU A 44 8.29 -5.69 -4.49
CA GLU A 44 7.11 -4.99 -3.96
C GLU A 44 7.31 -4.53 -2.52
N ALA A 45 7.85 -5.41 -1.67
CA ALA A 45 8.14 -5.15 -0.26
C ALA A 45 9.01 -3.90 -0.07
N SER A 46 10.07 -3.76 -0.88
CA SER A 46 10.95 -2.59 -0.86
C SER A 46 10.20 -1.31 -1.24
N THR A 47 9.30 -1.37 -2.21
CA THR A 47 8.53 -0.19 -2.63
C THR A 47 7.49 0.23 -1.59
N ILE A 48 6.85 -0.74 -0.91
CA ILE A 48 5.90 -0.51 0.18
C ILE A 48 6.64 0.11 1.37
N LYS A 49 7.80 -0.45 1.73
CA LYS A 49 8.63 0.05 2.82
C LYS A 49 9.09 1.49 2.58
N ALA A 50 9.60 1.81 1.39
CA ALA A 50 9.98 3.17 1.02
C ALA A 50 8.80 4.15 1.12
N ALA A 51 7.62 3.75 0.64
CA ALA A 51 6.43 4.59 0.71
C ALA A 51 5.98 4.89 2.15
N VAL A 52 6.11 3.92 3.04
CA VAL A 52 5.72 4.06 4.45
C VAL A 52 6.78 4.83 5.25
N ASP A 53 8.05 4.51 5.08
CA ASP A 53 9.14 5.11 5.87
C ASP A 53 9.49 6.51 5.36
N ASP A 54 9.67 6.67 4.04
CA ASP A 54 10.14 7.92 3.41
C ASP A 54 9.01 8.79 2.86
N GLY A 55 7.78 8.26 2.80
CA GLY A 55 6.65 8.97 2.19
C GLY A 55 6.76 9.10 0.66
N SER A 56 7.64 8.33 0.01
CA SER A 56 7.86 8.35 -1.43
C SER A 56 8.31 7.00 -1.96
N ALA A 57 8.04 6.74 -3.24
CA ALA A 57 8.53 5.55 -3.95
C ALA A 57 8.85 5.97 -5.39
N PRO A 58 10.14 6.17 -5.76
CA PRO A 58 10.53 6.75 -7.05
C PRO A 58 9.95 6.03 -8.27
N ASN A 59 9.86 4.69 -8.20
CA ASN A 59 9.32 3.86 -9.28
C ASN A 59 7.84 3.49 -9.08
N GLY A 60 7.15 4.19 -8.18
CA GLY A 60 5.80 3.84 -7.71
C GLY A 60 5.83 2.80 -6.60
N VAL A 61 4.68 2.64 -5.95
CA VAL A 61 4.42 1.55 -5.01
C VAL A 61 3.82 0.39 -5.79
N TRP A 62 4.37 -0.80 -5.67
CA TRP A 62 3.89 -1.99 -6.35
C TRP A 62 3.27 -2.94 -5.32
N ILE A 63 2.04 -3.38 -5.62
CA ILE A 63 1.26 -4.28 -4.77
C ILE A 63 0.49 -5.23 -5.70
N GLY A 64 0.73 -6.53 -5.61
CA GLY A 64 0.01 -7.53 -6.43
C GLY A 64 0.25 -7.36 -7.93
N GLY A 65 1.42 -6.86 -8.32
CA GLY A 65 1.77 -6.54 -9.70
C GLY A 65 1.14 -5.27 -10.26
N GLN A 66 0.44 -4.49 -9.43
CA GLN A 66 -0.17 -3.23 -9.84
C GLN A 66 0.62 -2.04 -9.30
N LYS A 67 0.92 -1.09 -10.19
CA LYS A 67 1.57 0.17 -9.83
C LYS A 67 0.59 1.18 -9.26
N TYR A 68 0.98 1.80 -8.15
CA TYR A 68 0.31 2.90 -7.48
C TYR A 68 1.24 4.10 -7.33
N LYS A 69 0.66 5.30 -7.29
CA LYS A 69 1.37 6.56 -7.01
C LYS A 69 1.13 6.97 -5.56
N VAL A 70 2.19 7.35 -4.84
CA VAL A 70 2.04 8.01 -3.53
C VAL A 70 1.36 9.37 -3.73
N VAL A 71 0.25 9.58 -3.02
CA VAL A 71 -0.54 10.83 -3.08
C VAL A 71 -0.25 11.69 -1.86
N ARG A 72 -0.26 11.12 -0.67
CA ARG A 72 -0.08 11.87 0.57
C ARG A 72 0.44 10.98 1.69
N PRO A 73 1.66 11.24 2.20
CA PRO A 73 2.10 10.75 3.49
C PRO A 73 1.54 11.66 4.61
N GLU A 74 1.10 11.05 5.71
CA GLU A 74 0.63 11.68 6.94
C GLU A 74 1.31 10.97 8.12
N LYS A 75 2.20 11.67 8.82
CA LYS A 75 2.93 11.13 9.98
C LYS A 75 2.23 11.52 11.27
N GLY A 76 2.17 10.62 12.23
CA GLY A 76 1.59 10.90 13.54
C GLY A 76 0.09 11.21 13.52
N PHE A 77 -0.67 10.58 12.62
CA PHE A 77 -2.13 10.73 12.54
C PHE A 77 -2.81 10.10 13.75
N GLU A 78 -3.63 10.87 14.47
CA GLU A 78 -4.36 10.39 15.65
C GLU A 78 -5.73 9.79 15.27
N TYR A 79 -6.01 8.59 15.79
CA TYR A 79 -7.28 7.89 15.62
C TYR A 79 -7.58 7.04 16.85
N ASN A 80 -8.69 7.30 17.55
CA ASN A 80 -9.12 6.56 18.75
C ASN A 80 -7.97 6.26 19.74
N ASP A 81 -7.30 7.32 20.21
CA ASP A 81 -6.15 7.27 21.14
C ASP A 81 -4.90 6.53 20.62
N CYS A 82 -4.89 6.11 19.35
CA CYS A 82 -3.74 5.53 18.68
C CYS A 82 -3.10 6.55 17.73
N THR A 83 -1.81 6.38 17.46
CA THR A 83 -1.06 7.20 16.51
C THR A 83 -0.53 6.33 15.39
N PHE A 84 -0.79 6.72 14.13
CA PHE A 84 -0.40 5.97 12.95
C PHE A 84 0.36 6.83 11.94
N ASP A 85 1.28 6.21 11.22
CA ASP A 85 1.80 6.77 9.97
C ASP A 85 1.01 6.20 8.80
N ILE A 86 0.47 7.08 7.95
CA ILE A 86 -0.41 6.71 6.84
C ILE A 86 0.22 7.20 5.53
N THR A 87 0.33 6.32 4.55
CA THR A 87 0.64 6.71 3.18
C THR A 87 -0.52 6.34 2.27
N MET A 88 -1.18 7.35 1.70
CA MET A 88 -2.23 7.16 0.70
C MET A 88 -1.61 7.02 -0.68
N CYS A 89 -2.05 5.99 -1.41
CA CYS A 89 -1.64 5.67 -2.76
C CYS A 89 -2.85 5.61 -3.69
N ALA A 90 -2.67 5.98 -4.96
CA ALA A 90 -3.74 5.97 -5.96
C ALA A 90 -3.31 5.28 -7.26
N ARG A 91 -4.28 4.66 -7.92
CA ARG A 91 -4.20 4.16 -9.30
C ARG A 91 -5.43 4.65 -10.07
N SER A 92 -5.53 4.32 -11.35
CA SER A 92 -6.78 4.55 -12.08
C SER A 92 -7.92 3.77 -11.42
N LYS A 93 -9.04 4.46 -11.13
CA LYS A 93 -10.27 3.90 -10.52
C LYS A 93 -10.05 3.13 -9.21
N GLY A 94 -9.10 3.56 -8.38
CA GLY A 94 -8.84 2.88 -7.11
C GLY A 94 -7.59 3.39 -6.41
N GLY A 95 -7.21 2.71 -5.33
CA GLY A 95 -6.04 3.09 -4.56
C GLY A 95 -5.72 2.13 -3.43
N ALA A 96 -4.80 2.56 -2.57
CA ALA A 96 -4.37 1.81 -1.41
C ALA A 96 -4.08 2.74 -0.23
N HIS A 97 -4.30 2.26 0.99
CA HIS A 97 -3.85 2.89 2.23
C HIS A 97 -2.80 2.00 2.88
N LEU A 98 -1.62 2.55 3.13
CA LEU A 98 -0.56 1.90 3.88
C LEU A 98 -0.53 2.51 5.28
N ILE A 99 -0.83 1.75 6.32
CA ILE A 99 -0.92 2.24 7.71
C ILE A 99 0.09 1.49 8.56
N LYS A 100 1.12 2.18 9.03
CA LYS A 100 2.12 1.62 9.94
C LYS A 100 1.58 1.67 11.37
N THR A 101 1.46 0.51 12.00
CA THR A 101 1.11 0.41 13.42
C THR A 101 2.33 0.76 14.30
N PRO A 102 2.12 1.24 15.53
CA PRO A 102 3.22 1.49 16.47
C PRO A 102 4.11 0.28 16.76
N ASN A 103 3.54 -0.94 16.74
CA ASN A 103 4.28 -2.18 17.02
C ASN A 103 5.02 -2.70 15.78
N GLY A 104 4.88 -2.02 14.63
CA GLY A 104 5.70 -2.24 13.47
C GLY A 104 5.08 -3.09 12.37
N SER A 105 3.78 -3.40 12.39
CA SER A 105 3.09 -3.95 11.22
C SER A 105 2.72 -2.85 10.21
N ILE A 106 2.46 -3.23 8.96
CA ILE A 106 1.84 -2.35 7.96
C ILE A 106 0.54 -2.98 7.53
N VAL A 107 -0.58 -2.26 7.71
CA VAL A 107 -1.86 -2.60 7.11
C VAL A 107 -1.88 -2.06 5.69
N ILE A 108 -2.21 -2.92 4.74
CA ILE A 108 -2.45 -2.57 3.34
C ILE A 108 -3.93 -2.76 3.06
N ALA A 109 -4.64 -1.67 2.74
CA ALA A 109 -6.04 -1.72 2.37
C ALA A 109 -6.25 -1.19 0.95
N LEU A 110 -6.70 -2.04 0.05
CA LEU A 110 -7.02 -1.68 -1.34
C LEU A 110 -8.47 -1.23 -1.44
N TYR A 111 -8.75 -0.32 -2.38
CA TYR A 111 -10.11 0.01 -2.77
C TYR A 111 -10.26 0.11 -4.30
N ASP A 112 -11.44 -0.22 -4.78
CA ASP A 112 -11.81 -0.19 -6.20
C ASP A 112 -13.09 0.61 -6.44
N GLU A 113 -12.97 1.70 -7.20
CA GLU A 113 -14.09 2.60 -7.50
C GLU A 113 -15.13 1.92 -8.43
N GLU A 114 -14.74 0.89 -9.19
CA GLU A 114 -15.67 0.11 -10.01
C GLU A 114 -16.52 -0.85 -9.17
N LYS A 115 -16.12 -1.10 -7.92
CA LYS A 115 -16.89 -1.85 -6.91
C LYS A 115 -17.65 -0.92 -5.96
N GLU A 116 -17.86 0.35 -6.34
CA GLU A 116 -18.52 1.38 -5.52
C GLU A 116 -17.81 1.66 -4.18
N GLN A 117 -16.51 1.34 -4.09
CA GLN A 117 -15.70 1.68 -2.93
C GLN A 117 -15.05 3.04 -3.15
N ASP A 118 -14.87 3.80 -2.07
CA ASP A 118 -14.22 5.11 -2.13
C ASP A 118 -13.06 5.24 -1.15
N LYS A 119 -12.22 6.25 -1.41
CA LYS A 119 -11.03 6.56 -0.61
C LYS A 119 -11.33 6.83 0.86
N GLY A 120 -12.47 7.47 1.17
CA GLY A 120 -12.83 7.86 2.53
C GLY A 120 -13.25 6.67 3.37
N ASN A 121 -14.22 5.90 2.89
CA ASN A 121 -14.76 4.73 3.59
C ASN A 121 -13.72 3.61 3.72
N SER A 122 -12.92 3.37 2.69
CA SER A 122 -11.81 2.40 2.76
C SER A 122 -10.74 2.82 3.77
N ARG A 123 -10.41 4.13 3.87
CA ARG A 123 -9.45 4.64 4.87
C ARG A 123 -9.96 4.43 6.29
N THR A 124 -11.22 4.78 6.55
CA THR A 124 -11.82 4.59 7.88
C THR A 124 -11.83 3.11 8.27
N SER A 125 -12.16 2.22 7.34
CA SER A 125 -12.13 0.77 7.57
C SER A 125 -10.71 0.27 7.87
N ALA A 126 -9.72 0.75 7.12
CA ALA A 126 -8.32 0.40 7.33
C ALA A 126 -7.79 0.90 8.70
N LEU A 127 -8.18 2.10 9.12
CA LEU A 127 -7.83 2.65 10.43
C LEU A 127 -8.42 1.84 11.59
N ALA A 128 -9.69 1.46 11.48
CA ALA A 128 -10.33 0.60 12.48
C ALA A 128 -9.62 -0.76 12.61
N PHE A 129 -9.17 -1.33 11.48
CA PHE A 129 -8.39 -2.58 11.52
C PHE A 129 -6.97 -2.38 12.07
N ALA A 130 -6.31 -1.28 11.74
CA ALA A 130 -4.99 -0.94 12.29
C ALA A 130 -5.04 -0.70 13.81
N GLU A 131 -6.11 -0.08 14.32
CA GLU A 131 -6.40 0.05 15.74
C GLU A 131 -6.54 -1.32 16.40
N TYR A 132 -7.37 -2.21 15.84
CA TYR A 132 -7.55 -3.56 16.36
C TYR A 132 -6.24 -4.34 16.43
N LEU A 133 -5.41 -4.28 15.37
CA LEU A 133 -4.09 -4.93 15.36
C LEU A 133 -3.17 -4.34 16.43
N HIS A 134 -3.10 -3.02 16.54
CA HIS A 134 -2.29 -2.36 17.55
C HIS A 134 -2.67 -2.80 18.98
N GLN A 135 -3.97 -2.78 19.28
CA GLN A 135 -4.51 -3.22 20.56
C GLN A 135 -4.28 -4.71 20.83
N SER A 136 -4.17 -5.51 19.78
CA SER A 136 -3.85 -6.94 19.85
C SER A 136 -2.35 -7.25 19.93
N GLY A 137 -1.49 -6.22 19.94
CA GLY A 137 -0.02 -6.36 20.05
C GLY A 137 0.73 -6.45 18.72
N TYR A 138 0.09 -6.14 17.60
CA TYR A 138 0.65 -6.15 16.23
C TYR A 138 0.89 -4.77 15.66
#